data_AF-A0A1Y0G3A2-F1
#
_entry.id   AF-A0A1Y0G3A2-F1
#
_cell.length_a   1.000
_cell.length_b   1.000
_cell.length_c   1.000
_cell.angle_alpha   90.00
_cell.angle_beta   90.00
_cell.angle_gamma   90.00
#
_symmetry.space_group_name_H-M   'P 1'
#
loop_
_entity.id
_entity.type
_entity.pdbx_description
1 polymer ?
#
loop_
_entity_poly.entity_id
_entity_poly.type
_entity_poly.pdbx_seq_one_letter_code
_entity_poly.pdbx_strand_id
1 'polypeptide(L)'
;MSHPEQVMYFRLREALPDYCIFSQVQLSQLVRVRKGHDFKQWFNRINRMSADFVVTDKSMNTIAVIEVDDKTHQRADRIEQDKKKDKALKSAGIEVIRWPAKPLPTVEAIRSRFWKPTEETFKPAVANQPDLGVLKEA
;
A
#
# COMPACT_ATOMS: atom_id res chain seq x y z
N MET A 1 -17.78 7.14 -2.39
CA MET A 1 -16.56 7.59 -1.70
C MET A 1 -16.89 8.72 -0.74
N SER A 2 -16.42 8.64 0.50
CA SER A 2 -16.54 9.71 1.51
C SER A 2 -15.67 10.93 1.17
N HIS A 3 -15.86 12.06 1.87
CA HIS A 3 -15.01 13.24 1.67
C HIS A 3 -13.52 12.98 2.01
N PRO A 4 -13.18 12.33 3.15
CA PRO A 4 -11.80 11.92 3.42
C PRO A 4 -11.21 11.02 2.32
N GLU A 5 -11.98 10.07 1.78
CA GLU A 5 -11.53 9.23 0.66
C GLU A 5 -11.28 10.05 -0.62
N GLN A 6 -12.10 11.06 -0.92
CA GLN A 6 -11.86 11.93 -2.08
C GLN A 6 -10.54 12.71 -1.94
N VAL A 7 -10.31 13.31 -0.77
CA VAL A 7 -9.04 14.00 -0.47
C VAL A 7 -7.87 13.02 -0.57
N MET A 8 -8.04 11.82 -0.02
CA MET A 8 -7.03 10.77 -0.07
C MET A 8 -6.70 10.36 -1.50
N TYR A 9 -7.70 10.19 -2.37
CA TYR A 9 -7.51 9.84 -3.77
C TYR A 9 -6.62 10.84 -4.51
N PHE A 10 -6.88 12.15 -4.33
CA PHE A 10 -6.06 13.19 -4.97
C PHE A 10 -4.63 13.21 -4.41
N ARG A 11 -4.45 13.03 -3.09
CA ARG A 11 -3.12 12.92 -2.50
C ARG A 11 -2.35 11.69 -3.00
N LEU A 12 -3.02 10.57 -3.19
CA LEU A 12 -2.41 9.37 -3.78
C LEU A 12 -1.96 9.62 -5.21
N ARG A 13 -2.80 10.26 -6.03
CA ARG A 13 -2.48 10.62 -7.41
C ARG A 13 -1.27 11.56 -7.51
N GLU A 14 -1.15 12.51 -6.58
CA GLU A 14 -0.02 13.43 -6.50
C GLU A 14 1.26 12.76 -5.98
N ALA A 15 1.14 11.91 -4.95
CA ALA A 15 2.28 11.25 -4.33
C ALA A 15 2.88 10.13 -5.20
N LEU A 16 2.04 9.47 -6.00
CA LEU A 16 2.37 8.25 -6.75
C LEU A 16 2.11 8.42 -8.26
N PRO A 17 2.77 9.37 -8.96
CA PRO A 17 2.49 9.68 -10.36
C PRO A 17 2.78 8.50 -11.32
N ASP A 18 3.67 7.59 -10.93
CA ASP A 18 4.03 6.41 -11.72
C ASP A 18 3.20 5.16 -11.42
N TYR A 19 2.21 5.26 -10.55
CA TYR A 19 1.31 4.16 -10.18
C TYR A 19 -0.11 4.40 -10.70
N CYS A 20 -0.87 3.32 -10.83
CA CYS A 20 -2.31 3.41 -11.07
C CYS A 20 -3.07 3.27 -9.73
N ILE A 21 -4.10 4.09 -9.56
CA ILE A 21 -4.92 4.12 -8.35
C ILE A 21 -6.36 3.78 -8.75
N PHE A 22 -6.88 2.69 -8.21
CA PHE A 22 -8.27 2.28 -8.39
C PHE A 22 -9.02 2.48 -7.08
N SER A 23 -10.23 3.04 -7.12
CA SER A 23 -11.05 3.25 -5.93
C SER A 23 -12.19 2.22 -5.83
N GLN A 24 -12.58 1.87 -4.60
CA GLN A 24 -13.74 1.03 -4.31
C GLN A 24 -13.71 -0.34 -5.03
N VAL A 25 -12.55 -1.00 -5.02
CA VAL A 25 -12.33 -2.26 -5.73
C VAL A 25 -12.86 -3.43 -4.91
N GLN A 26 -13.75 -4.24 -5.49
CA GLN A 26 -14.26 -5.44 -4.81
C GLN A 26 -13.14 -6.45 -4.56
N LEU A 27 -13.13 -7.06 -3.37
CA LEU A 27 -12.13 -8.08 -3.01
C LEU A 27 -12.18 -9.31 -3.93
N SER A 28 -13.30 -9.55 -4.60
CA SER A 28 -13.44 -10.58 -5.64
C SER A 28 -12.55 -10.37 -6.84
N GLN A 29 -12.09 -9.15 -7.09
CA GLN A 29 -11.13 -8.84 -8.16
C GLN A 29 -9.68 -9.04 -7.72
N LEU A 30 -9.42 -9.02 -6.41
CA LEU A 30 -8.07 -9.06 -5.85
C LEU A 30 -7.64 -10.45 -5.40
N VAL A 31 -8.59 -11.27 -4.95
CA VAL A 31 -8.29 -12.54 -4.29
C VAL A 31 -8.96 -13.71 -5.01
N ARG A 32 -8.15 -14.73 -5.32
CA ARG A 32 -8.61 -15.97 -5.95
C ARG A 32 -8.90 -17.05 -4.91
N VAL A 33 -9.96 -17.82 -5.14
CA VAL A 33 -10.26 -19.04 -4.37
C VAL A 33 -9.26 -20.13 -4.77
N ARG A 34 -8.59 -20.75 -3.78
CA ARG A 34 -7.76 -21.94 -4.03
C ARG A 34 -8.64 -23.12 -4.43
N LYS A 35 -8.16 -23.94 -5.37
CA LYS A 35 -8.85 -25.18 -5.78
C LYS A 35 -9.12 -26.05 -4.54
N GLY A 36 -10.31 -26.68 -4.50
CA GLY A 36 -10.73 -27.55 -3.39
C GLY A 36 -11.55 -26.86 -2.28
N HIS A 37 -11.75 -25.55 -2.35
CA HIS A 37 -12.67 -24.82 -1.46
C HIS A 37 -14.02 -24.56 -2.15
N ASP A 38 -15.10 -24.43 -1.36
CA ASP A 38 -16.41 -24.01 -1.87
C ASP A 38 -16.32 -22.58 -2.41
N PHE A 39 -16.21 -22.49 -3.73
CA PHE A 39 -16.12 -21.23 -4.47
C PHE A 39 -17.32 -20.33 -4.18
N LYS A 40 -18.54 -20.88 -4.11
CA LYS A 40 -19.77 -20.09 -3.97
C LYS A 40 -19.85 -19.46 -2.58
N GLN A 41 -19.58 -20.25 -1.53
CA GLN A 41 -19.58 -19.74 -0.16
C GLN A 41 -18.51 -18.67 0.02
N TRP A 42 -17.30 -18.92 -0.50
CA TRP A 42 -16.19 -18.00 -0.36
C TRP A 42 -16.41 -16.71 -1.18
N PHE A 43 -16.85 -16.85 -2.43
CA PHE A 43 -17.18 -15.73 -3.32
C PHE A 43 -18.29 -14.83 -2.75
N ASN A 44 -19.35 -15.42 -2.17
CA ASN A 44 -20.42 -14.63 -1.54
C ASN A 44 -19.92 -13.77 -0.38
N ARG A 45 -18.86 -14.20 0.32
CA ARG A 45 -18.27 -13.48 1.43
C ARG A 45 -17.42 -12.29 0.95
N ILE A 46 -16.56 -12.51 -0.04
CA ILE A 46 -15.64 -11.47 -0.56
C ILE A 46 -16.27 -10.49 -1.54
N ASN A 47 -17.30 -10.90 -2.28
CA ASN A 47 -17.98 -10.03 -3.26
C ASN A 47 -18.79 -8.89 -2.61
N ARG A 48 -19.00 -8.96 -1.30
CA ARG A 48 -19.66 -7.91 -0.50
C ARG A 48 -18.67 -6.94 0.15
N MET A 49 -17.37 -7.16 -0.03
CA MET A 49 -16.31 -6.35 0.56
C MET A 49 -15.56 -5.61 -0.56
N SER A 50 -15.32 -4.32 -0.36
CA SER A 50 -14.47 -3.49 -1.23
C SER A 50 -13.26 -2.98 -0.45
N ALA A 51 -12.13 -2.82 -1.13
CA ALA A 51 -10.99 -2.03 -0.71
C ALA A 51 -11.23 -0.56 -1.09
N ASP A 52 -10.81 0.39 -0.24
CA ASP A 52 -10.99 1.80 -0.55
C ASP A 52 -10.13 2.22 -1.74
N PHE A 53 -8.86 1.82 -1.74
CA PHE A 53 -7.98 1.96 -2.90
C PHE A 53 -7.10 0.74 -3.15
N VAL A 54 -6.77 0.53 -4.42
CA VAL A 54 -5.75 -0.42 -4.87
C VAL A 54 -4.70 0.36 -5.66
N VAL A 55 -3.45 0.19 -5.28
CA VAL A 55 -2.28 0.75 -5.97
C VAL A 55 -1.66 -0.36 -6.81
N THR A 56 -1.46 -0.10 -8.09
CA THR A 56 -0.74 -1.01 -8.98
C THR A 56 0.44 -0.31 -9.65
N ASP A 57 1.43 -1.08 -10.08
CA ASP A 57 2.41 -0.58 -11.04
C ASP A 57 1.77 -0.41 -12.44
N LYS A 58 2.58 0.09 -13.40
CA LYS A 58 2.15 0.27 -14.81
C LYS A 58 1.83 -1.05 -15.53
N SER A 59 2.23 -2.19 -14.98
CA SER A 59 1.93 -3.53 -15.51
C SER A 59 0.70 -4.16 -14.86
N MET A 60 -0.06 -3.40 -14.06
CA MET A 60 -1.25 -3.85 -13.33
C MET A 60 -0.96 -4.87 -12.22
N ASN A 61 0.29 -4.99 -11.77
CA ASN A 61 0.60 -5.79 -10.58
C ASN A 61 0.16 -5.02 -9.34
N THR A 62 -0.60 -5.68 -8.45
CA THR A 62 -1.02 -5.09 -7.19
C THR A 62 0.17 -4.87 -6.28
N ILE A 63 0.37 -3.62 -5.86
CA ILE A 63 1.43 -3.20 -4.94
C ILE A 63 0.90 -3.17 -3.51
N ALA A 64 -0.23 -2.49 -3.30
CA ALA A 64 -0.86 -2.40 -1.99
C ALA A 64 -2.36 -2.11 -2.11
N VAL A 65 -3.10 -2.53 -1.08
CA VAL A 65 -4.44 -2.04 -0.76
C VAL A 65 -4.32 -0.95 0.29
N ILE A 66 -5.09 0.12 0.14
CA ILE A 66 -5.19 1.19 1.13
C ILE A 66 -6.62 1.25 1.68
N GLU A 67 -6.72 1.39 3.00
CA GLU A 67 -7.98 1.60 3.73
C GLU A 67 -7.94 2.94 4.49
N VAL A 68 -9.05 3.68 4.45
CA VAL A 68 -9.23 4.93 5.19
C VAL A 68 -10.16 4.69 6.37
N ASP A 69 -9.61 4.66 7.58
CA ASP A 69 -10.32 4.25 8.78
C ASP A 69 -10.79 5.46 9.61
N ASP A 70 -12.10 5.63 9.74
CA ASP A 70 -12.71 6.53 10.72
C ASP A 70 -12.96 5.75 12.02
N LYS A 71 -11.96 5.72 12.91
CA LYS A 71 -11.97 4.97 14.18
C LYS A 71 -13.04 5.42 15.18
N THR A 72 -13.92 6.35 14.81
CA THR A 72 -14.95 6.92 15.68
C THR A 72 -16.09 5.96 16.02
N HIS A 73 -16.23 4.82 15.33
CA HIS A 73 -17.28 3.82 15.63
C HIS A 73 -16.73 2.39 15.75
N GLN A 74 -16.24 2.03 16.95
CA GLN A 74 -15.77 0.68 17.31
C GLN A 74 -16.92 -0.33 17.51
N ARG A 75 -17.77 -0.52 16.49
CA ARG A 75 -18.80 -1.55 16.57
C ARG A 75 -18.20 -2.94 16.38
N ALA A 76 -18.67 -3.92 17.15
CA ALA A 76 -18.15 -5.28 17.12
C ALA A 76 -18.28 -5.96 15.73
N ASP A 77 -19.33 -5.64 14.98
CA ASP A 77 -19.56 -6.16 13.63
C ASP A 77 -18.53 -5.62 12.61
N ARG A 78 -18.17 -4.33 12.72
CA ARG A 78 -17.09 -3.71 11.93
C ARG A 78 -15.75 -4.39 12.18
N ILE A 79 -15.40 -4.63 13.45
CA ILE A 79 -14.16 -5.31 13.83
C ILE A 79 -14.10 -6.72 13.23
N GLU A 80 -15.21 -7.46 13.27
CA GLU A 80 -15.25 -8.80 12.68
C GLU A 80 -15.10 -8.74 11.15
N GLN A 81 -15.80 -7.83 10.47
CA GLN A 81 -15.67 -7.64 9.03
C GLN A 81 -14.25 -7.26 8.61
N ASP A 82 -13.62 -6.33 9.33
CA ASP A 82 -12.22 -5.94 9.10
C ASP A 82 -11.26 -7.13 9.26
N LYS A 83 -11.41 -7.93 10.31
CA LYS A 83 -10.61 -9.15 10.49
C LYS A 83 -10.78 -10.13 9.33
N LYS A 84 -12.01 -10.28 8.81
CA LYS A 84 -12.29 -11.16 7.66
C LYS A 84 -11.63 -10.64 6.39
N LYS A 85 -11.66 -9.33 6.17
CA LYS A 85 -11.04 -8.64 5.03
C LYS A 85 -9.52 -8.76 5.07
N ASP A 86 -8.91 -8.45 6.22
CA ASP A 86 -7.46 -8.55 6.44
C ASP A 86 -6.96 -9.97 6.20
N LYS A 87 -7.69 -10.97 6.71
CA LYS A 87 -7.34 -12.38 6.49
C LYS A 87 -7.37 -12.73 5.01
N ALA A 88 -8.36 -12.25 4.25
CA ALA A 88 -8.47 -12.53 2.82
C ALA A 88 -7.31 -11.90 2.04
N LEU A 89 -7.02 -10.62 2.26
CA LEU A 89 -5.94 -9.89 1.59
C LEU A 89 -4.56 -10.47 1.96
N LYS A 90 -4.32 -10.77 3.24
CA LYS A 90 -3.08 -11.41 3.70
C LYS A 90 -2.89 -12.79 3.06
N SER A 91 -3.95 -13.58 2.93
CA SER A 91 -3.88 -14.91 2.29
C SER A 91 -3.58 -14.81 0.78
N ALA A 92 -3.85 -13.65 0.17
CA ALA A 92 -3.52 -13.33 -1.20
C ALA A 92 -2.09 -12.79 -1.38
N GLY A 93 -1.35 -12.57 -0.28
CA GLY A 93 -0.03 -11.93 -0.32
C GLY A 93 -0.09 -10.42 -0.62
N ILE A 94 -1.25 -9.79 -0.45
CA ILE A 94 -1.44 -8.36 -0.73
C ILE A 94 -1.10 -7.55 0.52
N GLU A 95 -0.22 -6.55 0.37
CA GLU A 95 0.08 -5.59 1.42
C GLU A 95 -1.13 -4.68 1.68
N VAL A 96 -1.46 -4.46 2.96
CA VAL A 96 -2.56 -3.58 3.37
C VAL A 96 -1.99 -2.42 4.19
N ILE A 97 -2.25 -1.19 3.73
CA ILE A 97 -1.88 0.06 4.40
C ILE A 97 -3.15 0.71 4.94
N ARG A 98 -3.23 0.88 6.25
CA ARG A 98 -4.38 1.53 6.90
C ARG A 98 -3.99 2.92 7.38
N TRP A 99 -4.73 3.94 6.94
CA TRP A 99 -4.52 5.31 7.39
C TRP A 99 -5.78 5.87 8.06
N PRO A 100 -5.63 6.69 9.13
CA PRO A 100 -6.77 7.31 9.76
C PRO A 100 -7.41 8.34 8.82
N ALA A 101 -8.75 8.46 8.85
CA ALA A 101 -9.48 9.48 8.11
C ALA A 101 -9.20 10.90 8.62
N LYS A 102 -8.73 11.03 9.88
CA LYS A 102 -8.43 12.32 10.55
C LYS A 102 -7.28 12.14 11.55
N PRO A 103 -6.09 12.74 11.32
CA PRO A 103 -5.68 13.42 10.09
C PRO A 103 -5.34 12.44 8.97
N LEU A 104 -5.65 12.79 7.72
CA LEU A 104 -5.15 12.06 6.56
C LEU A 104 -3.63 12.26 6.38
N PRO A 105 -2.88 11.26 5.86
CA PRO A 105 -1.45 11.38 5.61
C PRO A 105 -1.14 12.47 4.57
N THR A 106 0.01 13.14 4.70
CA THR A 106 0.48 14.10 3.69
C THR A 106 0.99 13.39 2.44
N VAL A 107 1.17 14.14 1.35
CA VAL A 107 1.72 13.62 0.08
C VAL A 107 3.12 13.04 0.30
N GLU A 108 3.95 13.68 1.12
CA GLU A 108 5.31 13.23 1.48
C GLU A 108 5.30 11.94 2.28
N ALA A 109 4.37 11.82 3.24
CA ALA A 109 4.21 10.60 4.02
C ALA A 109 3.77 9.42 3.14
N ILE A 110 2.86 9.67 2.19
CA ILE A 110 2.47 8.67 1.19
C ILE A 110 3.68 8.29 0.33
N ARG A 111 4.39 9.26 -0.25
CA ARG A 111 5.56 9.01 -1.11
C ARG A 111 6.63 8.20 -0.38
N SER A 112 6.92 8.55 0.87
CA SER A 112 7.89 7.84 1.71
C SER A 112 7.49 6.39 1.98
N ARG A 113 6.19 6.11 2.12
CA ARG A 113 5.69 4.74 2.36
C ARG A 113 5.89 3.81 1.16
N PHE A 114 5.85 4.37 -0.04
CA PHE A 114 6.02 3.64 -1.32
C PHE A 114 7.42 3.77 -1.92
N TRP A 115 8.32 4.51 -1.27
CA TRP A 115 9.69 4.64 -1.71
C TRP A 115 10.42 3.29 -1.63
N LYS A 116 11.01 2.88 -2.75
CA LYS A 116 12.01 1.81 -2.80
C LYS A 116 13.32 2.47 -3.19
N PRO A 117 14.39 2.34 -2.39
CA PRO A 117 15.72 2.75 -2.86
C PRO A 117 16.02 1.94 -4.12
N THR A 118 16.23 2.61 -5.25
CA THR A 118 16.86 1.96 -6.41
C THR A 118 18.33 1.72 -6.06
N GLU A 119 18.86 0.54 -6.39
CA GLU A 119 20.27 0.21 -6.14
C GLU A 119 21.26 1.23 -6.75
N GLU A 120 20.84 1.99 -7.77
CA GLU A 120 21.64 3.06 -8.38
C GLU A 120 21.88 4.29 -7.47
N THR A 121 21.03 4.53 -6.48
CA THR A 121 21.17 5.67 -5.55
C THR A 121 22.19 5.45 -4.45
N PHE A 122 22.68 4.21 -4.28
CA PHE A 122 23.72 3.82 -3.33
C PHE A 122 25.11 3.72 -3.99
N LYS A 123 25.50 4.74 -4.77
CA LYS A 123 26.93 5.02 -4.98
C LYS A 123 27.34 6.10 -3.97
N PRO A 124 28.06 5.77 -2.88
CA PRO A 124 28.65 6.81 -2.05
C PRO A 124 29.62 7.60 -2.93
N ALA A 125 29.26 8.84 -3.24
CA ALA A 125 30.23 9.82 -3.68
C ALA A 125 31.13 10.11 -2.46
N VAL A 126 32.31 9.48 -2.42
CA VAL A 126 33.59 9.98 -1.86
C VAL A 126 34.50 8.78 -1.58
N ALA A 127 35.48 8.60 -2.48
CA ALA A 127 36.79 8.07 -2.15
C ALA A 127 37.82 8.75 -3.08
N ASN A 128 37.83 10.08 -3.08
CA ASN A 128 38.98 10.87 -3.54
C ASN A 128 39.52 11.61 -2.32
N GLN A 129 40.29 10.89 -1.50
CA GLN A 129 41.30 11.54 -0.66
C GLN A 129 42.58 11.62 -1.49
N PRO A 130 43.20 12.79 -1.68
CA PRO A 130 44.55 12.85 -2.20
C PRO A 130 45.49 12.21 -1.16
N ASP A 131 46.32 11.30 -1.66
CA ASP A 131 47.43 10.67 -0.95
C ASP A 131 48.29 11.75 -0.27
N LEU A 132 48.12 11.91 1.04
CA LEU A 132 49.00 12.74 1.85
C LEU A 132 50.27 11.91 2.09
N GLY A 133 51.27 12.22 1.27
CA GLY A 133 52.52 11.53 1.16
C GLY A 133 53.20 11.22 2.50
N VAL A 134 53.72 10.00 2.57
CA VAL A 134 54.74 9.62 3.54
C VAL A 134 56.08 10.13 3.00
N LEU A 135 56.66 11.10 3.72
CA LEU A 135 58.02 11.56 3.53
C LEU A 135 58.99 10.39 3.76
N LYS A 136 59.89 10.18 2.79
CA LYS A 136 61.11 9.38 2.95
C LYS A 136 62.18 10.21 3.68
N GLU A 137 63.13 9.50 4.30
CA GLU A 137 64.33 9.98 5.01
C GLU A 137 64.05 10.33 6.49
N ALA A 138 64.72 9.77 7.51
CA ALA A 138 66.09 9.27 7.64
C ALA A 138 66.19 8.01 8.52
#